data_AF-U3TWC4-F1
#
_entry.id   AF-U3TWC4-F1
#
_cell.length_a   1.000
_cell.length_b   1.000
_cell.length_c   1.000
_cell.angle_alpha   90.00
_cell.angle_beta   90.00
_cell.angle_gamma   90.00
#
_symmetry.space_group_name_H-M   'P 1'
#
loop_
_entity.id
_entity.type
_entity.pdbx_description
1 polymer ?
#
loop_
_entity_poly.entity_id
_entity_poly.type
_entity_poly.pdbx_seq_one_letter_code
_entity_poly.pdbx_strand_id
1 'polypeptide(L)' 'MTQIVDAEWLSQQINDASVKGITLAASTLIRGGQIAVGMQMPAVRDLAERLGVSPATVSAAWAQLEKTESAGG' A
#
# COMPACT_ATOMS: atom_id res chain seq x y z
N MET A 1 4.31 9.01 17.79
CA MET A 1 5.36 8.61 16.83
C MET A 1 4.64 8.00 15.64
N THR A 2 4.58 8.69 14.50
CA THR A 2 3.97 8.15 13.28
C THR A 2 4.90 7.11 12.69
N GLN A 3 4.52 5.84 12.73
CA GLN A 3 5.29 4.77 12.11
C GLN A 3 4.96 4.77 10.61
N ILE A 4 5.99 4.78 9.76
CA ILE A 4 5.86 4.73 8.31
C ILE A 4 6.18 3.29 7.88
N VAL A 5 5.38 2.73 6.97
CA VAL A 5 5.66 1.40 6.43
C VAL A 5 6.90 1.47 5.54
N ASP A 6 7.82 0.54 5.75
CA ASP A 6 9.01 0.43 4.91
C ASP A 6 8.63 0.01 3.49
N ALA A 7 9.09 0.78 2.50
CA ALA A 7 8.74 0.57 1.10
C ALA A 7 9.39 -0.68 0.52
N GLU A 8 10.59 -1.05 0.98
CA GLU A 8 11.28 -2.27 0.56
C GLU A 8 10.48 -3.48 1.00
N TRP A 9 10.19 -3.55 2.30
CA TRP A 9 9.41 -4.63 2.88
C TRP A 9 8.03 -4.74 2.21
N LEU A 10 7.33 -3.62 2.01
CA LEU A 10 6.02 -3.62 1.37
C LEU A 10 6.09 -4.08 -0.09
N SER A 11 7.13 -3.67 -0.83
CA SER A 11 7.33 -4.12 -2.22
C SER A 11 7.49 -5.64 -2.33
N GLN A 12 8.14 -6.27 -1.33
CA GLN A 12 8.29 -7.73 -1.27
C GLN A 12 6.96 -8.46 -1.01
N GLN A 13 6.00 -7.81 -0.34
CA GLN A 13 4.67 -8.39 -0.09
C GLN A 13 3.71 -8.23 -1.29
N ILE A 14 4.05 -7.33 -2.24
CA ILE A 14 3.21 -7.06 -3.41
C ILE A 14 3.62 -8.00 -4.54
N ASN A 15 2.80 -9.03 -4.77
CA ASN A 15 3.02 -9.98 -5.85
C ASN A 15 2.50 -9.48 -7.21
N ASP A 16 1.56 -8.52 -7.20
CA ASP A 16 0.99 -7.91 -8.41
C ASP A 16 1.09 -6.39 -8.31
N ALA A 17 1.93 -5.81 -9.17
CA ALA A 17 2.20 -4.36 -9.19
C ALA A 17 1.09 -3.55 -9.88
N SER A 18 -0.11 -4.10 -10.07
CA SER A 18 -1.25 -3.33 -10.57
C SER A 18 -1.93 -2.57 -9.43
N VAL A 19 -2.73 -1.55 -9.77
CA VAL A 19 -3.53 -0.77 -8.81
C VAL A 19 -4.29 -1.68 -7.84
N LYS A 20 -4.97 -2.70 -8.36
CA LYS A 20 -5.73 -3.67 -7.57
C LYS A 20 -4.84 -4.57 -6.71
N GLY A 21 -3.72 -5.06 -7.25
CA GLY A 21 -2.79 -5.91 -6.52
C GLY A 21 -2.15 -5.20 -5.33
N ILE A 22 -1.70 -3.96 -5.54
CA ILE A 22 -1.14 -3.09 -4.48
C ILE A 22 -2.18 -2.84 -3.39
N THR A 23 -3.41 -2.47 -3.79
CA THR A 23 -4.52 -2.21 -2.85
C THR A 23 -4.85 -3.47 -2.04
N LEU A 24 -4.95 -4.62 -2.70
CA LEU A 24 -5.28 -5.89 -2.06
C LEU A 24 -4.17 -6.35 -1.11
N ALA A 25 -2.90 -6.25 -1.51
CA ALA A 25 -1.77 -6.57 -0.67
C ALA A 25 -1.77 -5.70 0.60
N ALA A 26 -1.87 -4.37 0.44
CA ALA A 26 -1.89 -3.45 1.58
C ALA A 26 -3.09 -3.70 2.52
N SER A 27 -4.31 -3.83 2.01
CA SER A 27 -5.50 -4.15 2.82
C SER A 27 -5.39 -5.49 3.54
N THR A 28 -4.80 -6.50 2.88
CA THR A 28 -4.53 -7.81 3.49
C THR A 28 -3.52 -7.71 4.64
N LEU A 29 -2.46 -6.91 4.48
CA LEU A 29 -1.46 -6.67 5.52
C LEU A 29 -2.06 -5.90 6.72
N ILE A 30 -2.95 -4.94 6.46
CA ILE A 30 -3.67 -4.20 7.51
C ILE A 30 -4.60 -5.16 8.27
N ARG A 31 -5.44 -5.91 7.54
CA ARG A 31 -6.37 -6.88 8.14
C ARG A 31 -5.66 -8.03 8.85
N GLY A 32 -4.47 -8.40 8.38
CA GLY A 32 -3.58 -9.39 8.99
C GLY A 32 -2.81 -8.86 10.21
N GLY A 33 -2.94 -7.57 10.56
CA GLY A 33 -2.28 -6.95 11.71
C GLY A 33 -0.78 -6.67 11.51
N GLN A 34 -0.26 -6.79 10.29
CA GLN A 34 1.13 -6.44 9.97
C GLN A 34 1.30 -4.92 9.81
N ILE A 35 0.27 -4.24 9.32
CA ILE A 35 0.21 -2.78 9.22
C ILE A 35 -0.88 -2.29 10.18
N ALA A 36 -0.52 -1.44 11.13
CA ALA A 36 -1.49 -0.87 12.04
C ALA A 36 -2.43 0.11 11.30
N VAL A 37 -3.71 0.13 11.67
CA VAL A 37 -4.64 1.18 11.21
C VAL A 37 -4.09 2.55 11.62
N GLY A 38 -3.93 3.43 10.65
CA GLY A 38 -3.33 4.76 10.84
C GLY A 38 -1.81 4.83 10.61
N MET A 39 -1.17 3.71 10.22
CA MET A 39 0.22 3.74 9.77
C MET A 39 0.34 4.48 8.43
N GLN A 40 1.39 5.28 8.28
CA GLN A 40 1.55 6.07 7.06
C GLN A 40 2.12 5.19 5.94
N MET A 41 1.49 5.24 4.77
CA MET A 41 2.00 4.56 3.58
C MET A 41 3.35 5.15 3.13
N PRO A 42 4.23 4.33 2.53
CA PRO A 42 5.51 4.80 2.03
C PRO A 42 5.29 5.80 0.89
N ALA A 43 6.37 6.51 0.56
CA ALA A 43 6.36 7.41 -0.59
C ALA A 43 5.97 6.63 -1.86
N VAL A 44 4.93 7.11 -2.55
CA VAL A 44 4.45 6.54 -3.83
C VAL A 44 5.58 6.35 -4.84
N ARG A 45 6.54 7.28 -4.87
CA ARG A 45 7.70 7.24 -5.76
C ARG A 45 8.64 6.08 -5.42
N ASP A 46 8.99 5.93 -4.14
CA ASP A 46 9.92 4.89 -3.68
C ASP A 46 9.34 3.49 -3.94
N LEU A 47 8.06 3.28 -3.61
CA LEU A 47 7.38 2.02 -3.88
C LEU A 47 7.24 1.76 -5.39
N ALA A 48 6.93 2.79 -6.18
CA ALA A 48 6.80 2.68 -7.63
C ALA A 48 8.12 2.26 -8.30
N GLU A 49 9.25 2.84 -7.88
CA GLU A 49 10.57 2.47 -8.39
C GLU A 49 10.92 1.02 -8.06
N ARG A 50 10.61 0.56 -6.84
CA ARG A 50 10.84 -0.83 -6.41
C ARG A 50 9.97 -1.85 -7.16
N LEU A 51 8.72 -1.50 -7.41
CA LEU A 51 7.76 -2.34 -8.13
C LEU A 51 7.91 -2.26 -9.66
N GLY A 52 8.70 -1.33 -10.18
CA GLY A 52 8.86 -1.11 -11.61
C GLY A 52 7.62 -0.54 -12.30
N VAL A 53 6.80 0.22 -11.57
CA VAL A 53 5.56 0.83 -12.09
C VAL A 53 5.58 2.34 -12.00
N SER A 54 4.62 2.99 -12.65
CA SER A 54 4.48 4.44 -12.57
C SER A 54 3.96 4.87 -11.18
N PRO A 55 4.43 6.01 -10.62
CA PRO A 55 3.95 6.53 -9.34
C PRO A 55 2.44 6.86 -9.35
N ALA A 56 1.86 7.10 -10.53
CA ALA A 56 0.42 7.25 -10.71
C ALA A 56 -0.35 5.95 -10.37
N THR A 57 0.21 4.78 -10.70
CA THR A 57 -0.38 3.47 -10.38
C THR A 57 -0.46 3.27 -8.87
N VAL A 58 0.64 3.57 -8.17
CA VAL A 58 0.70 3.47 -6.70
C VAL A 58 -0.23 4.48 -6.04
N SER A 59 -0.27 5.73 -6.54
CA SER A 59 -1.20 6.75 -6.05
C SER A 59 -2.66 6.34 -6.23
N ALA A 60 -3.01 5.73 -7.36
CA ALA A 60 -4.35 5.21 -7.59
C ALA A 60 -4.68 4.07 -6.62
N ALA A 61 -3.71 3.22 -6.29
CA ALA A 61 -3.89 2.12 -5.34
C ALA A 61 -4.18 2.66 -3.93
N TRP A 62 -3.46 3.68 -3.47
CA TRP A 62 -3.73 4.34 -2.18
C TRP A 62 -5.12 4.97 -2.12
N ALA A 63 -5.51 5.70 -3.17
CA ALA A 63 -6.85 6.27 -3.25
C ALA A 63 -7.95 5.19 -3.22
N GLN A 64 -7.67 4.01 -3.77
CA GLN A 64 -8.59 2.88 -3.73
C GLN A 64 -8.59 2.19 -2.36
N LEU A 65 -7.43 2.07 -1.71
CA LEU A 65 -7.29 1.54 -0.35
C LEU A 65 -8.07 2.37 0.67
N GLU A 66 -7.95 3.70 0.63
CA GLU A 66 -8.71 4.59 1.51
C GLU A 66 -10.22 4.37 1.38
N LYS A 67 -10.70 4.11 0.15
CA LYS A 67 -12.11 3.77 -0.08
C LYS A 67 -12.49 2.42 0.51
N THR A 68 -11.64 1.39 0.40
CA THR A 68 -11.95 0.05 0.93
C THR A 68 -11.92 0.01 2.45
N GLU A 69 -10.97 0.69 3.08
CA GLU A 69 -10.86 0.75 4.55
C GLU A 69 -11.98 1.63 5.14
N SER A 70 -12.34 2.74 4.48
CA SER A 70 -13.44 3.61 4.93
C SER A 70 -14.83 2.97 4.76
N ALA A 71 -14.99 2.04 3.81
CA ALA A 71 -16.24 1.34 3.58
C ALA A 71 -16.43 0.10 4.48
N GLY A 72 -15.45 -0.24 5.31
CA GLY A 72 -15.47 -1.39 6.22
C GLY A 72 -15.84 -1.08 7.67
N GLY A 73 -16.38 0.11 7.95
CA GLY A 73 -16.83 0.55 9.28
C GLY A 73 -18.27 0.15 9.62
#